data_AF-A0A2S3H275-F1
#
_entry.id   AF-A0A2S3H275-F1
#
_cell.length_a   1.000
_cell.length_b   1.000
_cell.length_c   1.000
_cell.angle_alpha   90.00
_cell.angle_beta   90.00
_cell.angle_gamma   90.00
#
_symmetry.space_group_name_H-M   'P 1'
#
loop_
_entity.id
_entity.type
_entity.pdbx_description
1 polymer ?
#
loop_
_entity_poly.entity_id
_entity_poly.type
_entity_poly.pdbx_seq_one_letter_code
_entity_poly.pdbx_strand_id
1 'polypeptide(L)'
;MAPTRWPPPPLLLLFLFAAAAAATATTEDASGPPPSPTPWPERFHAVMFTNLTNYSVASTGPPLRITDLYYDWPRRRNLNLVRHQLSADPLYDVEWNNGTSFYFNSSTCRVERFPVGVLPPWWLSGGGAEYMGRGVTGGIECHVWGKAGFIVYYEEASTGRPVRWNFIDVTGIEQFVMSFEPGVVLEDAQWQAPAHCFPDDSEEQGKGNGHVASSSDEVWDGLAVASRLLRKLAGTAATS
;
A
#
# COMPACT_ATOMS: atom_id res chain seq x y z
N MET A 1 30.48 -36.14 -79.09
CA MET A 1 30.89 -37.50 -78.67
C MET A 1 30.30 -37.78 -77.30
N ALA A 2 29.94 -39.03 -77.08
CA ALA A 2 29.08 -39.60 -76.05
C ALA A 2 29.53 -39.35 -74.57
N PRO A 3 28.65 -39.64 -73.59
CA PRO A 3 28.55 -38.96 -72.30
C PRO A 3 29.20 -39.72 -71.14
N THR A 4 29.57 -39.01 -70.07
CA THR A 4 29.89 -39.62 -68.76
C THR A 4 28.65 -39.70 -67.88
N ARG A 5 28.22 -40.94 -67.64
CA ARG A 5 27.07 -41.37 -66.85
C ARG A 5 27.35 -41.26 -65.35
N TRP A 6 26.36 -40.80 -64.59
CA TRP A 6 26.24 -41.04 -63.16
C TRP A 6 25.63 -42.42 -62.90
N PRO A 7 26.01 -43.09 -61.79
CA PRO A 7 25.13 -44.01 -61.08
C PRO A 7 24.82 -43.49 -59.65
N PRO A 8 23.57 -43.60 -59.15
CA PRO A 8 23.22 -43.56 -57.72
C PRO A 8 23.16 -45.00 -57.15
N PRO A 9 22.73 -45.29 -55.90
CA PRO A 9 22.81 -44.64 -54.58
C PRO A 9 23.52 -45.63 -53.57
N PRO A 10 23.36 -45.62 -52.23
CA PRO A 10 22.10 -45.99 -51.58
C PRO A 10 21.70 -45.09 -50.39
N LEU A 11 20.38 -45.05 -50.16
CA LEU A 11 19.78 -44.62 -48.91
C LEU A 11 20.43 -45.35 -47.72
N LEU A 12 20.96 -44.59 -46.76
CA LEU A 12 21.07 -45.05 -45.39
C LEU A 12 20.23 -44.11 -44.51
N LEU A 13 19.04 -44.59 -44.15
CA LEU A 13 18.23 -44.01 -43.09
C LEU A 13 19.05 -44.05 -41.80
N LEU A 14 19.50 -42.89 -41.32
CA LEU A 14 19.91 -42.72 -39.93
C LEU A 14 18.75 -42.05 -39.19
N PHE A 15 17.85 -42.85 -38.64
CA PHE A 15 16.93 -42.41 -37.59
C PHE A 15 17.76 -42.11 -36.33
N LEU A 16 18.17 -40.85 -36.17
CA LEU A 16 18.67 -40.35 -34.90
C LEU A 16 17.48 -40.20 -33.94
N PHE A 17 17.23 -41.24 -33.16
CA PHE A 17 16.45 -41.15 -31.92
C PHE A 17 17.22 -40.26 -30.94
N ALA A 18 17.01 -38.95 -31.02
CA ALA A 18 17.30 -38.06 -29.91
C ALA A 18 16.19 -38.26 -28.87
N ALA A 19 16.42 -39.17 -27.93
CA ALA A 19 15.65 -39.20 -26.69
C ALA A 19 15.93 -37.89 -25.96
N ALA A 20 15.07 -36.89 -26.18
CA ALA A 20 14.98 -35.76 -25.28
C ALA A 20 14.44 -36.33 -23.96
N ALA A 21 15.37 -36.64 -23.04
CA ALA A 21 15.03 -36.72 -21.63
C ALA A 21 14.52 -35.33 -21.25
N ALA A 22 13.20 -35.14 -21.33
CA ALA A 22 12.54 -34.09 -20.59
C ALA A 22 12.86 -34.39 -19.13
N ALA A 23 13.90 -33.74 -18.61
CA ALA A 23 14.02 -33.51 -17.20
C ALA A 23 12.78 -32.70 -16.84
N THR A 24 11.69 -33.39 -16.51
CA THR A 24 10.66 -32.85 -15.65
C THR A 24 11.41 -32.43 -14.41
N ALA A 25 11.81 -31.15 -14.35
CA ALA A 25 12.03 -30.47 -13.10
C ALA A 25 10.69 -30.62 -12.38
N THR A 26 10.59 -31.67 -11.57
CA THR A 26 9.65 -31.72 -10.48
C THR A 26 9.98 -30.46 -9.69
N THR A 27 9.17 -29.42 -9.89
CA THR A 27 9.01 -28.39 -8.88
C THR A 27 8.73 -29.18 -7.61
N GLU A 28 9.74 -29.27 -6.73
CA GLU A 28 9.50 -29.64 -5.35
C GLU A 28 8.43 -28.67 -4.89
N ASP A 29 7.20 -29.17 -4.84
CA ASP A 29 6.13 -28.53 -4.11
C ASP A 29 6.64 -28.54 -2.68
N ALA A 30 7.19 -27.40 -2.26
CA ALA A 30 7.77 -27.21 -0.94
C ALA A 30 6.62 -27.44 0.06
N SER A 31 6.48 -28.69 0.49
CA SER A 31 5.34 -29.22 1.25
C SER A 31 5.37 -28.78 2.71
N GLY A 32 5.73 -27.53 2.96
CA GLY A 32 5.50 -26.84 4.21
C GLY A 32 4.14 -26.15 4.19
N PRO A 33 3.56 -25.82 5.35
CA PRO A 33 2.44 -24.90 5.39
C PRO A 33 2.84 -23.60 4.67
N PRO A 34 1.88 -22.91 4.01
CA PRO A 34 2.16 -21.59 3.45
C PRO A 34 2.71 -20.69 4.57
N PRO A 35 3.56 -19.70 4.23
CA PRO A 35 4.08 -18.77 5.21
C PRO A 35 2.93 -18.06 5.95
N SER A 36 3.24 -17.38 7.04
CA SER A 36 2.31 -16.48 7.72
C SER A 36 2.87 -15.07 7.67
N PRO A 37 2.04 -14.03 7.45
CA PRO A 37 2.54 -12.65 7.46
C PRO A 37 3.11 -12.30 8.83
N THR A 38 4.22 -11.55 8.85
CA THR A 38 4.80 -11.05 10.11
C THR A 38 3.92 -9.93 10.69
N PRO A 39 3.54 -10.00 11.99
CA PRO A 39 2.89 -8.87 12.65
C PRO A 39 3.78 -7.64 12.65
N TRP A 40 3.20 -6.44 12.56
CA TRP A 40 4.01 -5.23 12.71
C TRP A 40 4.60 -5.11 14.12
N PRO A 41 5.76 -4.46 14.27
CA PRO A 41 6.22 -3.99 15.56
C PRO A 41 5.18 -3.06 16.20
N GLU A 42 5.08 -3.06 17.54
CA GLU A 42 4.17 -2.15 18.25
C GLU A 42 4.46 -0.67 18.00
N ARG A 43 5.72 -0.36 17.68
CA ARG A 43 6.16 0.99 17.30
C ARG A 43 7.17 0.91 16.18
N PHE A 44 7.11 1.84 15.24
CA PHE A 44 8.13 1.98 14.22
C PHE A 44 8.07 3.37 13.56
N HIS A 45 9.15 3.71 12.88
CA HIS A 45 9.19 4.76 11.87
C HIS A 45 9.45 4.14 10.50
N ALA A 46 8.77 4.64 9.47
CA ALA A 46 9.02 4.22 8.10
C ALA A 46 9.06 5.44 7.18
N VAL A 47 10.03 5.47 6.27
CA VAL A 47 10.02 6.43 5.15
C VAL A 47 9.42 5.75 3.95
N MET A 48 8.37 6.34 3.39
CA MET A 48 7.64 5.77 2.25
C MET A 48 7.64 6.73 1.07
N PHE A 49 7.91 6.21 -0.13
CA PHE A 49 7.61 6.89 -1.38
C PHE A 49 6.23 6.47 -1.85
N THR A 50 5.34 7.44 -2.04
CA THR A 50 4.01 7.19 -2.60
C THR A 50 3.95 7.67 -4.04
N ASN A 51 3.45 6.80 -4.91
CA ASN A 51 3.10 7.07 -6.30
C ASN A 51 1.59 6.86 -6.50
N LEU A 52 0.90 7.91 -6.91
CA LEU A 52 -0.50 7.84 -7.30
C LEU A 52 -0.58 7.64 -8.82
N THR A 53 -0.89 6.41 -9.23
CA THR A 53 -0.95 6.03 -10.65
C THR A 53 -2.26 6.45 -11.31
N ASN A 54 -3.34 6.63 -10.53
CA ASN A 54 -4.63 7.12 -11.03
C ASN A 54 -4.99 8.43 -10.31
N TYR A 55 -4.53 9.56 -10.87
CA TYR A 55 -4.93 10.90 -10.45
C TYR A 55 -6.41 11.11 -10.78
N SER A 56 -7.30 10.55 -9.97
CA SER A 56 -8.69 10.95 -9.94
C SER A 56 -8.87 12.03 -8.88
N VAL A 57 -9.95 12.81 -9.05
CA VAL A 57 -10.40 13.93 -8.19
C VAL A 57 -10.50 13.57 -6.69
N ALA A 58 -10.35 12.29 -6.35
CA ALA A 58 -10.27 11.71 -5.01
C ALA A 58 -8.97 11.98 -4.25
N SER A 59 -7.85 12.24 -4.95
CA SER A 59 -6.56 12.55 -4.33
C SER A 59 -6.25 14.04 -4.45
N THR A 60 -6.46 14.80 -3.38
CA THR A 60 -6.29 16.25 -3.34
C THR A 60 -4.83 16.72 -3.24
N GLY A 61 -3.85 15.87 -3.59
CA GLY A 61 -2.43 16.17 -3.45
C GLY A 61 -1.59 15.70 -4.65
N PRO A 62 -0.38 16.26 -4.82
CA PRO A 62 0.56 15.84 -5.87
C PRO A 62 0.74 14.32 -5.93
N PRO A 63 0.87 13.75 -7.14
CA PRO A 63 0.89 12.31 -7.35
C PRO A 63 2.10 11.62 -6.72
N LEU A 64 3.21 12.34 -6.54
CA LEU A 64 4.44 11.84 -5.93
C LEU A 64 4.71 12.55 -4.61
N ARG A 65 5.01 11.78 -3.56
CA ARG A 65 5.31 12.32 -2.22
C ARG A 65 6.16 11.36 -1.40
N ILE A 66 6.88 11.93 -0.44
CA ILE A 66 7.58 11.18 0.61
C ILE A 66 6.79 11.33 1.91
N THR A 67 6.59 10.24 2.63
CA THR A 67 5.89 10.23 3.91
C THR A 67 6.79 9.63 4.98
N ASP A 68 6.99 10.32 6.10
CA ASP A 68 7.41 9.65 7.34
C ASP A 68 6.17 9.15 8.06
N LEU A 69 6.09 7.84 8.25
CA LEU A 69 5.04 7.18 9.02
C LEU A 69 5.59 6.87 10.42
N TYR A 70 5.02 7.47 11.44
CA TYR A 70 5.28 7.13 12.84
C TYR A 70 4.07 6.40 13.41
N TYR A 71 4.30 5.15 13.80
CA TYR A 71 3.27 4.26 14.32
C TYR A 71 3.50 4.01 15.82
N ASP A 72 2.49 4.23 16.67
CA ASP A 72 2.55 3.97 18.12
C ASP A 72 1.27 3.25 18.57
N TRP A 73 1.27 1.92 18.46
CA TRP A 73 0.12 1.09 18.81
C TRP A 73 -0.27 1.14 20.30
N PRO A 74 0.66 1.10 21.26
CA PRO A 74 0.30 1.19 22.68
C PRO A 74 -0.48 2.47 23.01
N ARG A 75 -0.24 3.56 22.27
CA ARG A 75 -1.00 4.82 22.36
C ARG A 75 -2.03 5.02 21.26
N ARG A 76 -2.23 4.02 20.40
CA ARG A 76 -3.33 3.94 19.43
C ARG A 76 -3.38 5.15 18.49
N ARG A 77 -2.22 5.56 17.98
CA ARG A 77 -2.04 6.74 17.13
C ARG A 77 -1.06 6.49 15.99
N ASN A 78 -1.27 7.22 14.89
CA ASN A 78 -0.45 7.19 13.70
C ASN A 78 -0.21 8.62 13.20
N LEU A 79 1.01 8.93 12.74
CA LEU A 79 1.34 10.22 12.13
C LEU A 79 1.97 9.97 10.78
N ASN A 80 1.32 10.44 9.72
CA ASN A 80 1.93 10.57 8.40
C ASN A 80 2.39 12.03 8.22
N LEU A 81 3.70 12.26 8.19
CA LEU A 81 4.30 13.54 7.81
C LEU A 81 4.62 13.51 6.30
N VAL A 82 3.76 14.15 5.52
CA VAL A 82 3.78 14.10 4.07
C VAL A 82 4.52 15.31 3.49
N ARG A 83 5.56 15.04 2.71
CA ARG A 83 6.36 16.04 1.98
C ARG A 83 6.13 15.94 0.48
N HIS A 84 5.80 17.08 -0.12
CA HIS A 84 5.71 17.26 -1.57
C HIS A 84 7.00 17.89 -2.09
N GLN A 85 7.43 17.54 -3.32
CA GLN A 85 8.74 17.93 -3.86
C GLN A 85 8.99 19.45 -3.88
N LEU A 86 7.94 20.26 -4.02
CA LEU A 86 8.04 21.73 -4.19
C LEU A 86 7.39 22.52 -3.04
N SER A 87 7.01 21.86 -1.93
CA SER A 87 6.43 22.55 -0.76
C SER A 87 7.39 22.51 0.41
N ALA A 88 7.66 23.66 1.01
CA ALA A 88 8.36 23.75 2.29
C ALA A 88 7.46 23.47 3.49
N ASP A 89 6.13 23.59 3.32
CA ASP A 89 5.14 23.31 4.35
C ASP A 89 4.61 21.89 4.16
N PRO A 90 4.93 20.95 5.07
CA PRO A 90 4.46 19.58 4.98
C PRO A 90 3.00 19.45 5.43
N LEU A 91 2.35 18.41 4.95
CA LEU A 91 1.02 18.01 5.45
C LEU A 91 1.20 16.99 6.57
N TYR A 92 0.67 17.28 7.74
CA TYR A 92 0.54 16.34 8.85
C TYR A 92 -0.81 15.64 8.74
N ASP A 93 -0.82 14.33 8.92
CA ASP A 93 -2.02 13.52 9.10
C ASP A 93 -1.86 12.71 10.39
N VAL A 94 -2.50 13.19 11.45
CA VAL A 94 -2.52 12.54 12.77
C VAL A 94 -3.82 11.75 12.90
N GLU A 95 -3.70 10.44 12.93
CA GLU A 95 -4.81 9.49 13.02
C GLU A 95 -4.90 8.89 14.43
N TRP A 96 -6.12 8.83 14.96
CA TRP A 96 -6.42 8.24 16.25
C TRP A 96 -7.32 7.02 16.08
N ASN A 97 -7.17 6.04 16.98
CA ASN A 97 -7.95 4.80 16.89
C ASN A 97 -9.45 4.95 17.16
N ASN A 98 -9.91 6.10 17.64
CA ASN A 98 -11.35 6.44 17.66
C ASN A 98 -11.89 6.83 16.28
N GLY A 99 -11.05 6.72 15.25
CA GLY A 99 -11.36 7.04 13.87
C GLY A 99 -11.21 8.52 13.51
N THR A 100 -10.81 9.40 14.43
CA THR A 100 -10.53 10.79 14.08
C THR A 100 -9.17 10.91 13.40
N SER A 101 -9.13 11.60 12.25
CA SER A 101 -7.87 12.03 11.62
C SER A 101 -7.86 13.55 11.47
N PHE A 102 -6.74 14.17 11.84
CA PHE A 102 -6.47 15.59 11.62
C PHE A 102 -5.45 15.75 10.50
N TYR A 103 -5.86 16.41 9.43
CA TYR A 103 -4.97 16.79 8.35
C TYR A 103 -4.72 18.28 8.41
N PHE A 104 -3.47 18.69 8.60
CA PHE A 104 -3.15 20.10 8.75
C PHE A 104 -1.76 20.45 8.22
N ASN A 105 -1.59 21.72 7.90
CA ASN A 105 -0.30 22.34 7.64
C ASN A 105 -0.24 23.69 8.39
N SER A 106 0.68 24.57 8.02
CA SER A 106 0.84 25.87 8.69
C SER A 106 -0.40 26.78 8.67
N SER A 107 -1.32 26.59 7.72
CA SER A 107 -2.41 27.52 7.43
C SER A 107 -3.81 26.90 7.35
N THR A 108 -3.89 25.58 7.23
CA THR A 108 -5.16 24.87 7.01
C THR A 108 -5.29 23.68 7.95
N CYS A 109 -6.53 23.32 8.22
CA CYS A 109 -6.87 22.07 8.90
C CYS A 109 -8.18 21.51 8.35
N ARG A 110 -8.24 20.18 8.22
CA ARG A 110 -9.47 19.42 8.00
C ARG A 110 -9.50 18.23 8.96
N VAL A 111 -10.68 17.90 9.46
CA VAL A 111 -10.90 16.77 10.37
C VAL A 111 -11.76 15.74 9.66
N GLU A 112 -11.32 14.50 9.65
CA GLU A 112 -12.02 13.39 9.02
C GLU A 112 -12.37 12.29 10.03
N ARG A 113 -13.32 11.45 9.65
CA ARG A 113 -13.70 10.25 10.41
C ARG A 113 -13.54 8.99 9.58
N PHE A 114 -12.57 8.16 9.95
CA PHE A 114 -12.34 6.84 9.38
C PHE A 114 -12.68 5.74 10.38
N PRO A 115 -13.78 5.01 10.20
CA PRO A 115 -14.23 4.00 11.16
C PRO A 115 -13.22 2.88 11.48
N VAL A 116 -12.23 2.66 10.64
CA VAL A 116 -11.18 1.65 10.86
C VAL A 116 -10.21 2.05 11.98
N GLY A 117 -10.00 3.34 12.21
CA GLY A 117 -8.99 3.82 13.16
C GLY A 117 -7.57 3.40 12.76
N VAL A 118 -6.73 3.17 13.77
CA VAL A 118 -5.33 2.77 13.57
C VAL A 118 -5.28 1.25 13.41
N LEU A 119 -4.59 0.76 12.39
CA LEU A 119 -4.48 -0.68 12.16
C LEU A 119 -3.71 -1.36 13.31
N PRO A 120 -4.19 -2.47 13.88
CA PRO A 120 -3.46 -3.24 14.88
C PRO A 120 -2.21 -3.91 14.29
N PRO A 121 -1.20 -4.28 15.11
CA PRO A 121 -0.03 -5.03 14.66
C PRO A 121 -0.35 -6.30 13.86
N TRP A 122 -1.48 -6.94 14.19
CA TRP A 122 -1.95 -8.17 13.56
C TRP A 122 -2.98 -7.93 12.44
N TRP A 123 -3.14 -6.72 11.91
CA TRP A 123 -4.15 -6.44 10.88
C TRP A 123 -4.05 -7.35 9.64
N LEU A 124 -2.82 -7.76 9.30
CA LEU A 124 -2.53 -8.71 8.23
C LEU A 124 -2.42 -10.15 8.75
N SER A 125 -1.67 -10.37 9.83
CA SER A 125 -1.37 -11.71 10.36
C SER A 125 -2.52 -12.35 11.15
N GLY A 126 -3.49 -11.56 11.62
CA GLY A 126 -4.62 -12.00 12.44
C GLY A 126 -5.71 -12.77 11.68
N GLY A 127 -5.59 -12.91 10.35
CA GLY A 127 -6.53 -13.64 9.51
C GLY A 127 -7.03 -12.81 8.34
N GLY A 128 -7.71 -13.46 7.38
CA GLY A 128 -8.29 -12.80 6.21
C GLY A 128 -7.28 -12.23 5.19
N ALA A 129 -5.98 -12.45 5.40
CA ALA A 129 -4.96 -12.25 4.36
C ALA A 129 -4.85 -13.53 3.50
N GLU A 130 -4.73 -13.35 2.20
CA GLU A 130 -4.58 -14.42 1.22
C GLU A 130 -3.14 -14.45 0.71
N TYR A 131 -2.47 -15.59 0.80
CA TYR A 131 -1.13 -15.73 0.23
C TYR A 131 -1.22 -15.80 -1.29
N MET A 132 -0.58 -14.85 -1.97
CA MET A 132 -0.58 -14.74 -3.44
C MET A 132 0.70 -15.31 -4.08
N GLY A 133 1.64 -15.80 -3.27
CA GLY A 133 2.92 -16.36 -3.74
C GLY A 133 4.11 -15.43 -3.52
N ARG A 134 5.14 -15.63 -4.34
CA ARG A 134 6.40 -14.87 -4.33
C ARG A 134 6.39 -13.80 -5.42
N GLY A 135 7.00 -12.65 -5.16
CA GLY A 135 7.17 -11.59 -6.14
C GLY A 135 8.41 -10.76 -5.86
N VAL A 136 8.89 -10.03 -6.86
CA VAL A 136 10.04 -9.12 -6.73
C VAL A 136 9.59 -7.68 -6.88
N THR A 137 9.98 -6.82 -5.95
CA THR A 137 9.74 -5.37 -6.06
C THR A 137 10.93 -4.59 -5.51
N GLY A 138 11.36 -3.55 -6.22
CA GLY A 138 12.58 -2.80 -5.85
C GLY A 138 13.86 -3.66 -5.79
N GLY A 139 13.89 -4.81 -6.47
CA GLY A 139 14.98 -5.78 -6.39
C GLY A 139 14.95 -6.69 -5.14
N ILE A 140 13.88 -6.64 -4.34
CA ILE A 140 13.71 -7.42 -3.11
C ILE A 140 12.71 -8.56 -3.35
N GLU A 141 13.11 -9.77 -3.00
CA GLU A 141 12.28 -10.98 -2.98
C GLU A 141 11.25 -10.92 -1.84
N CYS A 142 9.97 -10.99 -2.16
CA CYS A 142 8.88 -10.79 -1.22
C CYS A 142 7.89 -11.97 -1.20
N HIS A 143 7.32 -12.23 -0.03
CA HIS A 143 6.00 -12.82 0.09
C HIS A 143 4.94 -11.77 -0.24
N VAL A 144 3.90 -12.18 -0.98
CA VAL A 144 2.82 -11.29 -1.43
C VAL A 144 1.51 -11.71 -0.80
N TRP A 145 0.80 -10.75 -0.23
CA TRP A 145 -0.45 -10.96 0.49
C TRP A 145 -1.57 -10.07 -0.06
N GLY A 146 -2.73 -10.67 -0.34
CA GLY A 146 -3.96 -9.95 -0.64
C GLY A 146 -4.78 -9.72 0.63
N LYS A 147 -5.41 -8.55 0.79
CA LYS A 147 -6.31 -8.28 1.94
C LYS A 147 -7.48 -7.40 1.51
N ALA A 148 -8.67 -7.73 2.03
CA ALA A 148 -9.92 -7.00 1.81
C ALA A 148 -10.33 -6.77 0.34
N GLY A 149 -9.68 -7.44 -0.62
CA GLY A 149 -9.95 -7.33 -2.06
C GLY A 149 -9.40 -6.09 -2.74
N PHE A 150 -8.62 -5.26 -2.05
CA PHE A 150 -8.02 -4.05 -2.64
C PHE A 150 -6.62 -3.71 -2.11
N ILE A 151 -6.13 -4.42 -1.09
CA ILE A 151 -4.76 -4.28 -0.62
C ILE A 151 -3.93 -5.43 -1.18
N VAL A 152 -2.76 -5.09 -1.72
CA VAL A 152 -1.68 -6.04 -1.97
C VAL A 152 -0.44 -5.60 -1.20
N TYR A 153 0.03 -6.47 -0.31
CA TYR A 153 1.12 -6.19 0.62
C TYR A 153 2.32 -7.07 0.29
N TYR A 154 3.49 -6.45 0.22
CA TYR A 154 4.76 -7.09 -0.06
C TYR A 154 5.62 -7.04 1.18
N GLU A 155 6.03 -8.21 1.62
CA GLU A 155 6.84 -8.44 2.80
C GLU A 155 8.13 -9.13 2.36
N GLU A 156 9.29 -8.59 2.73
CA GLU A 156 10.58 -9.21 2.40
C GLU A 156 10.62 -10.63 2.94
N ALA A 157 10.91 -11.60 2.08
CA ALA A 157 10.76 -13.00 2.44
C ALA A 157 11.81 -13.51 3.43
N SER A 158 12.98 -12.87 3.51
CA SER A 158 14.05 -13.27 4.42
C SER A 158 13.87 -12.72 5.84
N THR A 159 13.20 -11.57 6.01
CA THR A 159 13.14 -10.88 7.32
C THR A 159 11.74 -10.54 7.79
N GLY A 160 10.72 -10.66 6.94
CA GLY A 160 9.37 -10.20 7.25
C GLY A 160 9.19 -8.67 7.24
N ARG A 161 10.16 -7.91 6.70
CA ARG A 161 10.09 -6.43 6.70
C ARG A 161 9.06 -5.95 5.67
N PRO A 162 8.23 -4.93 5.97
CA PRO A 162 7.39 -4.28 4.98
C PRO A 162 8.23 -3.72 3.82
N VAL A 163 7.84 -4.00 2.57
CA VAL A 163 8.53 -3.48 1.37
C VAL A 163 7.60 -2.58 0.54
N ARG A 164 6.35 -3.00 0.33
CA ARG A 164 5.43 -2.28 -0.54
C ARG A 164 3.97 -2.58 -0.20
N TRP A 165 3.11 -1.61 -0.47
CA TRP A 165 1.69 -1.63 -0.19
C TRP A 165 1.00 -1.01 -1.40
N ASN A 166 0.10 -1.76 -2.02
CA ASN A 166 -0.72 -1.25 -3.10
C ASN A 166 -2.17 -1.20 -2.64
N PHE A 167 -2.79 -0.04 -2.84
CA PHE A 167 -4.24 0.11 -2.76
C PHE A 167 -4.75 0.16 -4.21
N ILE A 168 -5.19 -1.00 -4.71
CA ILE A 168 -5.57 -1.22 -6.12
C ILE A 168 -7.02 -0.74 -6.38
N ASP A 169 -7.45 0.29 -5.67
CA ASP A 169 -8.76 0.90 -5.88
C ASP A 169 -8.72 1.95 -7.00
N VAL A 170 -9.78 2.76 -7.10
CA VAL A 170 -9.91 3.84 -8.09
C VAL A 170 -8.77 4.87 -8.03
N THR A 171 -8.01 4.95 -6.94
CA THR A 171 -6.93 5.91 -6.74
C THR A 171 -5.55 5.37 -7.13
N GLY A 172 -5.39 4.03 -7.20
CA GLY A 172 -4.16 3.39 -7.65
C GLY A 172 -2.93 3.85 -6.87
N ILE A 173 -2.98 3.73 -5.54
CA ILE A 173 -1.88 4.14 -4.65
C ILE A 173 -0.86 3.02 -4.54
N GLU A 174 0.39 3.34 -4.85
CA GLU A 174 1.54 2.47 -4.60
C GLU A 174 2.44 3.14 -3.57
N GLN A 175 2.71 2.47 -2.46
CA GLN A 175 3.62 2.95 -1.42
C GLN A 175 4.80 2.00 -1.30
N PHE A 176 6.00 2.53 -1.49
CA PHE A 176 7.26 1.82 -1.36
C PHE A 176 7.93 2.22 -0.06
N VAL A 177 8.32 1.24 0.75
CA VAL A 177 9.04 1.46 2.01
C VAL A 177 10.53 1.60 1.69
N MET A 178 11.05 2.81 1.88
CA MET A 178 12.45 3.16 1.64
C MET A 178 13.33 2.85 2.86
N SER A 179 12.81 3.07 4.07
CA SER A 179 13.42 2.66 5.34
C SER A 179 12.35 2.23 6.33
N PHE A 180 12.73 1.35 7.27
CA PHE A 180 11.84 0.83 8.30
C PHE A 180 12.64 0.60 9.59
N GLU A 181 12.27 1.31 10.65
CA GLU A 181 12.98 1.37 11.91
C GLU A 181 12.04 0.98 13.06
N PRO A 182 12.04 -0.30 13.49
CA PRO A 182 11.27 -0.75 14.64
C PRO A 182 11.70 -0.03 15.92
N GLY A 183 10.73 0.26 16.79
CA GLY A 183 10.96 0.82 18.12
C GLY A 183 11.08 2.35 18.20
N VAL A 184 11.04 3.06 17.07
CA VAL A 184 11.08 4.54 17.06
C VAL A 184 9.81 5.13 17.69
N VAL A 185 10.00 6.15 18.53
CA VAL A 185 8.92 6.84 19.27
C VAL A 185 9.13 8.34 19.16
N LEU A 186 8.04 9.07 18.86
CA LEU A 186 8.02 10.53 18.93
C LEU A 186 7.59 11.04 20.31
N GLU A 187 8.02 12.25 20.64
CA GLU A 187 7.55 12.95 21.84
C GLU A 187 6.06 13.28 21.72
N ASP A 188 5.33 13.26 22.85
CA ASP A 188 3.86 13.41 22.85
C ASP A 188 3.37 14.74 22.24
N ALA A 189 4.19 15.79 22.30
CA ALA A 189 3.88 17.09 21.70
C ALA A 189 3.76 17.02 20.17
N GLN A 190 4.48 16.11 19.51
CA GLN A 190 4.50 16.00 18.04
C GLN A 190 3.22 15.40 17.45
N TRP A 191 2.36 14.83 18.29
CA TRP A 191 1.08 14.23 17.90
C TRP A 191 -0.09 15.19 18.01
N GLN A 192 0.12 16.41 18.50
CA GLN A 192 -0.98 17.34 18.75
C GLN A 192 -1.32 18.10 17.46
N ALA A 193 -2.60 18.07 17.11
CA ALA A 193 -3.14 18.99 16.12
C ALA A 193 -3.07 20.44 16.65
N PRO A 194 -2.78 21.43 15.80
CA PRO A 194 -2.67 22.83 16.22
C PRO A 194 -4.04 23.40 16.61
N ALA A 195 -4.05 24.52 17.35
CA ALA A 195 -5.27 25.13 17.86
C ALA A 195 -6.28 25.49 16.76
N HIS A 196 -5.83 25.89 15.57
CA HIS A 196 -6.72 26.22 14.44
C HIS A 196 -7.48 25.02 13.86
N CYS A 197 -7.19 23.79 14.31
CA CYS A 197 -8.02 22.61 14.03
C CYS A 197 -9.27 22.52 14.90
N PHE A 198 -9.41 23.39 15.90
CA PHE A 198 -10.50 23.39 16.88
C PHE A 198 -11.17 24.77 16.88
N PRO A 199 -11.95 25.13 15.84
CA PRO A 199 -12.64 26.41 15.80
C PRO A 199 -13.68 26.48 16.94
N ASP A 200 -13.86 27.67 17.50
CA ASP A 200 -14.92 27.91 18.48
C ASP A 200 -16.30 27.76 17.82
N ASP A 201 -17.31 27.30 18.57
CA ASP A 201 -18.69 27.08 18.10
C ASP A 201 -19.35 28.33 17.45
N SER A 202 -18.75 29.51 17.62
CA SER A 202 -19.18 30.79 17.04
C SER A 202 -18.78 30.98 15.57
N GLU A 203 -17.78 30.25 15.06
CA GLU A 203 -17.27 30.41 13.68
C GLU A 203 -17.96 29.50 12.66
N GLU A 204 -18.61 28.41 13.09
CA GLU A 204 -19.36 27.51 12.20
C GLU A 204 -20.63 28.18 11.62
N GLN A 205 -21.21 29.16 12.31
CA GLN A 205 -22.45 29.82 11.86
C GLN A 205 -22.25 30.88 10.77
N GLY A 206 -21.00 31.28 10.47
CA GLY A 206 -20.68 32.31 9.48
C GLY A 206 -20.58 31.84 8.02
N LYS A 207 -20.55 30.52 7.77
CA LYS A 207 -20.40 29.95 6.41
C LYS A 207 -21.67 29.28 5.87
N GLY A 208 -22.83 29.53 6.48
CA GLY A 208 -24.09 28.85 6.15
C GLY A 208 -24.94 29.43 5.01
N ASN A 209 -24.59 30.57 4.38
CA ASN A 209 -25.50 31.23 3.43
C ASN A 209 -24.84 31.89 2.20
N GLY A 210 -23.83 31.24 1.63
CA GLY A 210 -23.27 31.61 0.33
C GLY A 210 -23.53 30.52 -0.70
N HIS A 211 -24.62 30.63 -1.46
CA HIS A 211 -24.81 29.89 -2.70
C HIS A 211 -23.77 30.38 -3.73
N VAL A 212 -22.54 29.88 -3.61
CA VAL A 212 -21.52 30.01 -4.64
C VAL A 212 -21.50 28.67 -5.36
N ALA A 213 -22.08 28.65 -6.56
CA ALA A 213 -21.92 27.55 -7.50
C ALA A 213 -20.42 27.39 -7.81
N SER A 214 -19.75 26.47 -7.13
CA SER A 214 -18.35 26.12 -7.33
C SER A 214 -18.23 24.61 -7.34
N SER A 215 -18.50 24.00 -8.49
CA SER A 215 -18.05 22.65 -8.95
C SER A 215 -17.72 21.62 -7.86
N SER A 216 -18.62 21.44 -6.87
CA SER A 216 -18.37 20.68 -5.64
C SER A 216 -18.93 19.25 -5.66
N ASP A 217 -19.52 18.83 -6.78
CA ASP A 217 -20.23 17.56 -6.87
C ASP A 217 -19.29 16.36 -7.14
N GLU A 218 -18.05 16.59 -7.59
CA GLU A 218 -17.09 15.51 -7.92
C GLU A 218 -16.12 15.17 -6.77
N VAL A 219 -15.91 16.10 -5.83
CA VAL A 219 -14.99 15.92 -4.67
C VAL A 219 -15.55 14.92 -3.65
N TRP A 220 -16.88 14.78 -3.58
CA TRP A 220 -17.58 13.88 -2.66
C TRP A 220 -17.42 12.40 -3.00
N ASP A 221 -17.17 12.05 -4.26
CA ASP A 221 -17.20 10.64 -4.70
C ASP A 221 -15.92 9.88 -4.30
N GLY A 222 -14.77 10.54 -4.38
CA GLY A 222 -13.47 9.97 -3.99
C GLY A 222 -13.34 9.63 -2.51
N LEU A 223 -13.77 10.56 -1.65
CA LEU A 223 -13.78 10.38 -0.19
C LEU A 223 -14.80 9.31 0.23
N ALA A 224 -15.93 9.22 -0.47
CA ALA A 224 -16.95 8.19 -0.25
C ALA A 224 -16.47 6.79 -0.66
N VAL A 225 -15.63 6.67 -1.69
CA VAL A 225 -15.01 5.39 -2.09
C VAL A 225 -13.93 4.97 -1.08
N ALA A 226 -13.03 5.88 -0.67
CA ALA A 226 -12.07 5.62 0.39
C ALA A 226 -12.76 5.22 1.71
N SER A 227 -13.84 5.90 2.09
CA SER A 227 -14.67 5.58 3.27
C SER A 227 -15.41 4.24 3.17
N ARG A 228 -15.76 3.79 1.96
CA ARG A 228 -16.37 2.46 1.73
C ARG A 228 -15.33 1.34 1.86
N LEU A 229 -14.11 1.59 1.40
CA LEU A 229 -12.99 0.65 1.47
C LEU A 229 -12.43 0.55 2.90
N LEU A 230 -12.30 1.67 3.59
CA LEU A 230 -11.92 1.70 5.02
C LEU A 230 -12.98 1.05 5.90
N ARG A 231 -14.28 1.15 5.56
CA ARG A 231 -15.34 0.34 6.20
C ARG A 231 -15.17 -1.17 5.96
N LYS A 232 -14.75 -1.59 4.76
CA LYS A 232 -14.41 -3.00 4.51
C LYS A 232 -13.22 -3.44 5.35
N LEU A 233 -12.17 -2.62 5.47
CA LEU A 233 -11.03 -2.92 6.34
C LEU A 233 -11.44 -3.02 7.81
N ALA A 234 -12.22 -2.07 8.31
CA ALA A 234 -12.76 -2.09 9.67
C ALA A 234 -13.54 -3.39 9.95
N GLY A 235 -14.38 -3.82 8.99
CA GLY A 235 -15.09 -5.10 9.07
C GLY A 235 -14.14 -6.30 9.13
N THR A 236 -13.11 -6.35 8.28
CA THR A 236 -12.14 -7.45 8.27
C THR A 236 -11.18 -7.46 9.46
N ALA A 237 -10.92 -6.31 10.08
CA ALA A 237 -10.07 -6.19 11.26
C ALA A 237 -10.82 -6.49 12.57
N ALA A 238 -12.14 -6.34 12.59
CA ALA A 238 -13.00 -6.63 13.74
C ALA A 238 -13.47 -8.09 13.83
N THR A 239 -13.39 -8.86 12.73
CA THR A 239 -13.80 -10.28 12.67
C THR A 239 -12.67 -11.28 12.93
N SER A 240 -11.55 -10.83 13.51
CA SER A 240 -10.36 -11.65 13.79
C SER A 240 -9.92 -11.52 15.24
#